data_AF-A0A9E1YW23-F1
#
_entry.id   AF-A0A9E1YW23-F1
#
_cell.length_a   1.000
_cell.length_b   1.000
_cell.length_c   1.000
_cell.angle_alpha   90.00
_cell.angle_beta   90.00
_cell.angle_gamma   90.00
#
_symmetry.space_group_name_H-M   'P 1'
#
loop_
_entity.id
_entity.type
_entity.pdbx_description
1 polymer ?
#
loop_
_entity_poly.entity_id
_entity_poly.type
_entity_poly.pdbx_seq_one_letter_code
_entity_poly.pdbx_strand_id
1 'polypeptide(L)'
;MQVTETASNGLKREYKVVITADDMATRIDARLNELKKTIQLKGFRPGKVPAELLKRQYGQAIISEVVQQTLQDTSGEAITQQGVRPAMQPSIEDMSFDEGKDLEYVMAVEVMPEIETGDFSSYEIENLVIEVTDEEVSEAIERLRERSKTFKETEEPYVAAEGDSLRIDFVGKVDGEEFAGGAAEDHVAEIGSGRLLPEFEASLTGKKAGEAYTVDVPFPDDYGAEHLAGKTASFDITVKEVRTSQTPDLDEEFAKSQGAESLADLGDKMRERLGVEYKQISRQRLKRLLLDQLSESYSFDVPPGLASNEFDAIWSQVEQEMGKQHDHDHDHDAEHDHDHDHPEPISDEKREEMQTEYRAIAERRVRLGLLLSEVGRANQIDVTPEDMQQAVIERARQFPGQEAMVVQYYQENPQAIQELTAPIMEDRVVDQIITQVKLSERNVTPDEFFAIENADAADGAEAASDDAAPAKKKPAKNAAAKKAATKKPAVKKAAAKKAPAKKAAKKAADTTDKDS
;
A
#
# COMPACT_ATOMS: atom_id res chain seq x y z
N MET A 1 -1.55 -41.58 18.94
CA MET A 1 -2.27 -40.37 18.46
C MET A 1 -3.49 -40.77 17.63
N GLN A 2 -4.62 -40.10 17.86
CA GLN A 2 -5.86 -40.24 17.09
C GLN A 2 -6.32 -38.87 16.58
N VAL A 3 -6.66 -38.77 15.30
CA VAL A 3 -7.15 -37.55 14.64
C VAL A 3 -8.55 -37.82 14.10
N THR A 4 -9.51 -36.96 14.43
CA THR A 4 -10.90 -37.06 13.96
C THR A 4 -11.36 -35.71 13.44
N GLU A 5 -11.82 -35.63 12.19
CA GLU A 5 -12.45 -34.41 11.65
C GLU A 5 -13.81 -34.21 12.32
N THR A 6 -14.01 -33.05 12.93
CA THR A 6 -15.22 -32.68 13.68
C THR A 6 -16.10 -31.71 12.90
N ALA A 7 -15.51 -30.84 12.07
CA ALA A 7 -16.25 -29.89 11.24
C ALA A 7 -15.55 -29.62 9.90
N SER A 8 -16.36 -29.33 8.87
CA SER A 8 -15.92 -29.10 7.49
C SER A 8 -16.83 -28.05 6.84
N ASN A 9 -16.47 -26.77 6.93
CA ASN A 9 -17.28 -25.65 6.45
C ASN A 9 -16.46 -24.74 5.52
N GLY A 10 -16.75 -24.76 4.22
CA GLY A 10 -16.00 -23.99 3.23
C GLY A 10 -14.53 -24.39 3.23
N LEU A 11 -13.64 -23.44 3.52
CA LEU A 11 -12.19 -23.67 3.69
C LEU A 11 -11.77 -23.97 5.13
N LYS A 12 -12.68 -23.90 6.10
CA LYS A 12 -12.38 -24.22 7.51
C LYS A 12 -12.57 -25.71 7.79
N ARG A 13 -11.62 -26.30 8.49
CA ARG A 13 -11.63 -27.67 8.98
C ARG A 13 -11.32 -27.66 10.47
N GLU A 14 -11.98 -28.53 11.23
CA GLU A 14 -11.66 -28.76 12.63
C GLU A 14 -11.29 -30.22 12.83
N TYR A 15 -10.21 -30.45 13.57
CA TYR A 15 -9.73 -31.79 13.90
C TYR A 15 -9.59 -31.93 15.41
N LYS A 16 -10.31 -32.87 16.01
CA LYS A 16 -10.04 -33.30 17.37
C LYS A 16 -8.82 -34.23 17.37
N VAL A 17 -7.80 -33.86 18.12
CA VAL A 17 -6.57 -34.63 18.28
C VAL A 17 -6.48 -35.15 19.71
N VAL A 18 -6.21 -36.44 19.85
CA VAL A 18 -6.04 -37.12 21.15
C VAL A 18 -4.69 -37.82 21.19
N ILE A 19 -3.89 -37.49 22.20
CA ILE A 19 -2.62 -38.13 22.53
C ILE A 19 -2.80 -38.87 23.84
N THR A 20 -2.45 -40.15 23.84
CA THR A 20 -2.69 -41.02 24.99
C THR A 20 -1.82 -40.63 26.19
N ALA A 21 -2.30 -40.90 27.40
CA ALA A 21 -1.55 -40.70 28.63
C ALA A 21 -0.18 -41.42 28.61
N ASP A 22 -0.11 -42.60 28.00
CA ASP A 22 1.13 -43.39 27.86
C ASP A 22 2.14 -42.70 26.93
N ASP A 23 1.67 -42.15 25.80
CA ASP A 23 2.50 -41.37 24.88
C ASP A 23 3.04 -40.11 25.58
N MET A 24 2.18 -39.40 26.33
CA MET A 24 2.57 -38.21 27.10
C MET A 24 3.58 -38.53 28.20
N ALA A 25 3.36 -39.61 28.97
CA ALA A 25 4.28 -40.06 30.00
C ALA A 25 5.67 -40.39 29.41
N THR A 26 5.69 -41.05 28.25
CA THR A 26 6.94 -41.38 27.54
C THR A 26 7.71 -40.12 27.13
N ARG A 27 7.01 -39.10 26.61
CA ARG A 27 7.63 -37.81 26.23
C ARG A 27 8.16 -37.04 27.44
N ILE A 28 7.41 -37.02 28.54
CA ILE A 28 7.82 -36.38 29.81
C ILE A 28 9.07 -37.06 30.38
N ASP A 29 9.09 -38.39 30.43
CA ASP A 29 10.23 -39.17 30.91
C ASP A 29 11.46 -38.97 30.03
N ALA A 30 11.30 -38.91 28.71
CA ALA A 30 12.38 -38.59 27.79
C ALA A 30 12.99 -37.21 28.10
N ARG A 31 12.15 -36.19 28.28
CA ARG A 31 12.62 -34.83 28.59
C ARG A 31 13.30 -34.73 29.96
N LEU A 32 12.76 -35.40 30.98
CA LEU A 32 13.39 -35.51 32.30
C LEU A 32 14.77 -36.15 32.23
N ASN A 33 14.93 -37.19 31.39
CA ASN A 33 16.21 -37.87 31.20
C ASN A 33 17.24 -37.02 30.46
N GLU A 34 16.82 -36.17 29.52
CA GLU A 34 17.69 -35.18 28.88
C GLU A 34 18.14 -34.11 29.86
N LEU A 35 17.19 -33.51 30.57
CA LEU A 35 17.48 -32.46 31.55
C LEU A 35 18.41 -32.96 32.65
N LYS A 36 18.25 -34.21 33.10
CA LYS A 36 19.14 -34.85 34.07
C LYS A 36 20.62 -34.83 33.64
N LYS A 37 20.93 -34.87 32.35
CA LYS A 37 22.31 -34.87 31.83
C LYS A 37 22.95 -33.48 31.89
N THR A 38 22.16 -32.42 31.71
CA THR A 38 22.64 -31.04 31.59
C THR A 38 22.51 -30.23 32.87
N ILE A 39 21.51 -30.54 33.71
CA ILE A 39 21.19 -29.75 34.90
C ILE A 39 22.27 -29.86 35.98
N GLN A 40 22.65 -28.71 36.54
CA GLN A 40 23.53 -28.62 37.69
C GLN A 40 22.69 -28.30 38.93
N LEU A 41 22.56 -29.26 39.85
CA LEU A 41 21.84 -29.08 41.10
C LEU A 41 22.82 -29.11 42.28
N LYS A 42 22.70 -28.16 43.21
CA LYS A 42 23.59 -28.08 44.39
C LYS A 42 23.55 -29.40 45.17
N GLY A 43 24.72 -30.02 45.34
CA GLY A 43 24.87 -31.31 46.03
C GLY A 43 24.79 -32.55 45.13
N PHE A 44 24.53 -32.41 43.82
CA PHE A 44 24.49 -33.52 42.87
C PHE A 44 25.41 -33.28 41.68
N ARG A 45 26.13 -34.32 41.27
CA ARG A 45 26.91 -34.29 40.01
C ARG A 45 25.95 -34.37 38.81
N PRO A 46 26.21 -33.65 37.70
CA PRO A 46 25.43 -33.77 36.46
C PRO A 46 25.20 -35.24 36.07
N GLY A 47 23.98 -35.60 35.68
CA GLY A 47 23.57 -36.96 35.36
C GLY A 47 23.21 -37.85 36.55
N LYS A 48 23.44 -37.42 37.80
CA LYS A 48 23.18 -38.23 39.02
C LYS A 48 22.07 -37.68 39.92
N VAL A 49 21.35 -36.65 39.48
CA VAL A 49 20.16 -36.15 40.18
C VAL A 49 19.03 -37.21 40.10
N PRO A 50 18.39 -37.58 41.22
CA PRO A 50 17.22 -38.48 41.21
C PRO A 50 16.04 -37.87 40.43
N ALA A 51 15.35 -38.71 39.64
CA ALA A 51 14.23 -38.26 38.79
C ALA A 51 13.07 -37.68 39.61
N GLU A 52 12.74 -38.27 40.76
CA GLU A 52 11.73 -37.76 41.71
C GLU A 52 12.01 -36.33 42.18
N LEU A 53 13.28 -36.02 42.48
CA LEU A 53 13.66 -34.68 42.95
C LEU A 53 13.55 -33.65 41.80
N LEU A 54 13.94 -34.05 40.60
CA LEU A 54 13.81 -33.27 39.37
C LEU A 54 12.34 -32.99 39.04
N LYS A 55 11.49 -34.02 39.09
CA LYS A 55 10.06 -33.92 38.86
C LYS A 55 9.38 -33.02 39.91
N ARG A 56 9.78 -33.12 41.17
CA ARG A 56 9.25 -32.24 42.23
C ARG A 56 9.61 -30.77 42.04
N GLN A 57 10.83 -30.48 41.55
CA GLN A 57 11.33 -29.10 41.45
C GLN A 57 11.04 -28.44 40.10
N TYR A 58 11.02 -29.20 39.01
CA TYR A 58 10.89 -28.71 37.63
C TYR A 58 9.74 -29.36 36.85
N GLY A 59 8.98 -30.28 37.45
CA GLY A 59 7.98 -31.08 36.75
C GLY A 59 6.95 -30.26 36.01
N GLN A 60 6.40 -29.21 36.63
CA GLN A 60 5.41 -28.33 35.97
C GLN A 60 5.99 -27.62 34.74
N ALA A 61 7.19 -27.05 34.84
CA ALA A 61 7.84 -26.38 33.71
C ALA A 61 8.15 -27.37 32.56
N ILE A 62 8.61 -28.57 32.89
CA ILE A 62 8.88 -29.64 31.92
C ILE A 62 7.59 -30.12 31.28
N ILE A 63 6.51 -30.26 32.05
CA ILE A 63 5.21 -30.67 31.53
C ILE A 63 4.69 -29.63 30.54
N SER A 64 4.74 -28.34 30.87
CA SER A 64 4.35 -27.27 29.95
C SER A 64 5.18 -27.26 28.66
N GLU A 65 6.50 -27.43 28.77
CA GLU A 65 7.40 -27.54 27.60
C GLU A 65 7.04 -28.76 26.73
N VAL A 66 6.84 -29.92 27.35
CA VAL A 66 6.51 -31.17 26.64
C VAL A 66 5.13 -31.09 25.99
N VAL A 67 4.14 -30.49 26.66
CA VAL A 67 2.82 -30.25 26.07
C VAL A 67 2.96 -29.34 24.85
N GLN A 68 3.67 -28.21 24.97
CA GLN A 68 3.86 -27.28 23.85
C GLN A 68 4.55 -27.93 22.66
N GLN A 69 5.65 -28.68 22.89
CA GLN A 69 6.33 -29.42 21.84
C GLN A 69 5.44 -30.49 21.22
N THR A 70 4.68 -31.22 22.04
CA THR A 70 3.76 -32.25 21.56
C THR A 70 2.70 -31.64 20.67
N LEU A 71 2.07 -30.53 21.06
CA LEU A 71 1.10 -29.83 20.22
C LEU A 71 1.70 -29.46 18.87
N GLN A 72 2.93 -28.95 18.84
CA GLN A 72 3.59 -28.55 17.58
C GLN A 72 3.83 -29.77 16.68
N ASP A 73 4.40 -30.85 17.23
CA ASP A 73 4.68 -32.07 16.48
C ASP A 73 3.39 -32.70 15.95
N THR A 74 2.41 -32.92 16.83
CA THR A 74 1.20 -33.67 16.51
C THR A 74 0.26 -32.87 15.61
N SER A 75 0.31 -31.54 15.65
CA SER A 75 -0.42 -30.71 14.68
C SER A 75 0.17 -30.85 13.27
N GLY A 76 1.50 -30.85 13.12
CA GLY A 76 2.15 -31.10 11.83
C GLY A 76 1.88 -32.50 11.28
N GLU A 77 1.91 -33.52 12.15
CA GLU A 77 1.54 -34.89 11.80
C GLU A 77 0.08 -35.01 11.39
N ALA A 78 -0.86 -34.38 12.12
CA ALA A 78 -2.28 -34.39 11.79
C ALA A 78 -2.55 -33.78 10.41
N ILE A 79 -1.96 -32.62 10.11
CA ILE A 79 -2.09 -31.96 8.79
C ILE A 79 -1.59 -32.87 7.68
N THR A 80 -0.42 -33.48 7.87
CA THR A 80 0.18 -34.40 6.89
C THR A 80 -0.68 -35.64 6.69
N GLN A 81 -1.21 -36.21 7.76
CA GLN A 81 -2.09 -37.39 7.72
C GLN A 81 -3.39 -37.10 6.97
N GLN A 82 -3.95 -35.90 7.14
CA GLN A 82 -5.18 -35.48 6.46
C GLN A 82 -4.94 -34.96 5.03
N GLY A 83 -3.69 -34.75 4.63
CA GLY A 83 -3.33 -34.31 3.29
C GLY A 83 -3.80 -32.89 2.94
N VAL A 84 -4.07 -32.07 3.96
CA VAL A 84 -4.54 -30.68 3.77
C VAL A 84 -3.35 -29.73 3.68
N ARG A 85 -3.47 -28.71 2.83
CA ARG A 85 -2.50 -27.61 2.74
C ARG A 85 -3.03 -26.44 3.57
N PRO A 86 -2.47 -26.16 4.76
CA PRO A 86 -2.94 -25.06 5.58
C PRO A 86 -2.56 -23.71 4.94
N ALA A 87 -3.50 -22.77 4.92
CA ALA A 87 -3.27 -21.39 4.47
C ALA A 87 -2.49 -20.56 5.50
N MET A 88 -2.64 -20.92 6.77
CA MET A 88 -2.01 -20.26 7.92
C MET A 88 -1.61 -21.31 8.96
N GLN A 89 -0.85 -20.90 9.98
CA GLN A 89 -0.62 -21.77 11.13
C GLN A 89 -1.96 -22.14 11.79
N PRO A 90 -2.20 -23.44 12.09
CA PRO A 90 -3.45 -23.85 12.75
C PRO A 90 -3.65 -23.17 14.10
N SER A 91 -4.90 -22.87 14.42
CA SER A 91 -5.31 -22.45 15.77
C SER A 91 -5.56 -23.69 16.63
N ILE A 92 -5.08 -23.65 17.88
CA ILE A 92 -5.29 -24.71 18.87
C ILE A 92 -6.30 -24.20 19.89
N GLU A 93 -7.42 -24.90 20.00
CA GLU A 93 -8.57 -24.56 20.83
C GLU A 93 -8.91 -25.73 21.77
N ASP A 94 -9.67 -25.44 22.84
CA ASP A 94 -10.18 -26.43 23.80
C ASP A 94 -9.13 -27.43 24.31
N MET A 95 -7.88 -26.96 24.50
CA MET A 95 -6.80 -27.79 25.02
C MET A 95 -7.08 -28.21 26.46
N SER A 96 -7.03 -29.52 26.70
CA SER A 96 -7.20 -30.13 28.03
C SER A 96 -6.09 -31.14 28.27
N PHE A 97 -5.40 -30.98 29.40
CA PHE A 97 -4.41 -31.93 29.86
C PHE A 97 -4.31 -31.94 31.39
N ASP A 98 -4.45 -33.12 31.96
CA ASP A 98 -4.10 -33.40 33.36
C ASP A 98 -3.01 -34.47 33.38
N GLU A 99 -2.08 -34.38 34.33
CA GLU A 99 -1.03 -35.39 34.48
C GLU A 99 -1.64 -36.80 34.69
N GLY A 100 -1.21 -37.77 33.87
CA GLY A 100 -1.72 -39.13 33.89
C GLY A 100 -3.03 -39.33 33.11
N LYS A 101 -3.51 -38.32 32.38
CA LYS A 101 -4.61 -38.41 31.43
C LYS A 101 -4.12 -38.11 30.00
N ASP A 102 -5.02 -38.32 29.05
CA ASP A 102 -4.81 -37.99 27.65
C ASP A 102 -4.69 -36.46 27.48
N LEU A 103 -3.88 -36.05 26.51
CA LEU A 103 -3.88 -34.67 26.00
C LEU A 103 -4.89 -34.60 24.86
N GLU A 104 -5.90 -33.76 25.02
CA GLU A 104 -6.91 -33.50 24.01
C GLU A 104 -6.85 -32.04 23.58
N TYR A 105 -6.99 -31.78 22.28
CA TYR A 105 -7.17 -30.43 21.76
C TYR A 105 -7.96 -30.46 20.44
N VAL A 106 -8.56 -29.31 20.10
CA VAL A 106 -9.20 -29.07 18.81
C VAL A 106 -8.25 -28.22 17.98
N MET A 107 -7.98 -28.66 16.76
CA MET A 107 -7.15 -27.94 15.80
C MET A 107 -8.04 -27.37 14.70
N ALA A 108 -8.16 -26.05 14.66
CA ALA A 108 -8.84 -25.34 13.58
C ALA A 108 -7.83 -25.00 12.48
N VAL A 109 -8.11 -25.46 11.26
CA VAL A 109 -7.25 -25.31 10.08
C VAL A 109 -8.04 -24.63 8.98
N GLU A 110 -7.49 -23.57 8.43
CA GLU A 110 -7.96 -23.00 7.17
C GLU A 110 -7.15 -23.60 6.02
N VAL A 111 -7.83 -24.20 5.05
CA VAL A 111 -7.22 -24.93 3.94
C VAL A 111 -7.10 -24.01 2.74
N MET A 112 -5.98 -24.12 2.02
CA MET A 112 -5.79 -23.45 0.73
C MET A 112 -6.86 -23.91 -0.26
N PRO A 113 -7.50 -23.00 -1.01
CA PRO A 113 -8.47 -23.38 -2.03
C PRO A 113 -7.79 -24.15 -3.16
N GLU A 114 -8.56 -25.03 -3.81
CA GLU A 114 -8.16 -25.62 -5.09
C GLU A 114 -8.44 -24.59 -6.19
N ILE A 115 -7.38 -24.09 -6.83
CA ILE A 115 -7.46 -23.08 -7.89
C ILE A 115 -7.08 -23.74 -9.20
N GLU A 116 -8.01 -23.83 -10.14
CA GLU A 116 -7.73 -24.28 -11.49
C GLU A 116 -7.17 -23.11 -12.30
N THR A 117 -5.88 -23.16 -12.65
CA THR A 117 -5.26 -22.16 -13.52
C THR A 117 -5.72 -22.41 -14.96
N GLY A 118 -6.51 -21.50 -15.51
CA GLY A 118 -7.04 -21.59 -16.87
C GLY A 118 -6.01 -21.26 -17.96
N ASP A 119 -6.47 -21.22 -19.21
CA ASP A 119 -5.68 -20.75 -20.35
C ASP A 119 -5.72 -19.21 -20.42
N PHE A 120 -4.55 -18.58 -20.46
CA PHE A 120 -4.43 -17.12 -20.53
C PHE A 120 -4.52 -16.57 -21.97
N SER A 121 -4.55 -17.42 -22.99
CA SER A 121 -4.57 -17.02 -24.40
C SER A 121 -5.84 -16.27 -24.85
N SER A 122 -6.89 -16.31 -24.05
CA SER A 122 -8.12 -15.56 -24.32
C SER A 122 -8.05 -14.09 -23.91
N TYR A 123 -7.13 -13.71 -23.00
CA TYR A 123 -7.00 -12.33 -22.54
C TYR A 123 -6.38 -11.46 -23.64
N GLU A 124 -7.00 -10.30 -23.87
CA GLU A 124 -6.54 -9.29 -24.81
C GLU A 124 -6.20 -8.04 -24.02
N ILE A 125 -4.93 -7.63 -24.09
CA ILE A 125 -4.42 -6.49 -23.32
C ILE A 125 -3.60 -5.60 -24.23
N GLU A 126 -3.87 -4.30 -24.18
CA GLU A 126 -3.12 -3.28 -24.90
C GLU A 126 -1.99 -2.73 -24.04
N ASN A 127 -0.76 -2.90 -24.52
CA ASN A 127 0.45 -2.27 -23.98
C ASN A 127 0.67 -0.92 -24.66
N LEU A 128 0.62 0.15 -23.87
CA LEU A 128 0.87 1.52 -24.35
C LEU A 128 2.36 1.86 -24.17
N VAL A 129 3.09 1.96 -25.27
CA VAL A 129 4.51 2.31 -25.24
C VAL A 129 4.62 3.83 -25.37
N ILE A 130 5.10 4.49 -24.32
CA ILE A 130 5.25 5.94 -24.32
C ILE A 130 6.53 6.28 -25.10
N GLU A 131 6.38 7.05 -26.17
CA GLU A 131 7.52 7.51 -26.97
C GLU A 131 8.22 8.71 -26.30
N VAL A 132 9.54 8.63 -26.15
CA VAL A 132 10.34 9.77 -25.70
C VAL A 132 10.62 10.66 -26.91
N THR A 133 9.98 11.83 -26.95
CA THR A 133 10.17 12.82 -28.03
C THR A 133 11.38 13.71 -27.74
N ASP A 134 11.92 14.37 -28.78
CA ASP A 134 13.00 15.34 -28.60
C ASP A 134 12.56 16.58 -27.81
N GLU A 135 11.26 16.88 -27.84
CA GLU A 135 10.64 17.97 -27.07
C GLU A 135 10.71 17.66 -25.57
N GLU A 136 10.29 16.46 -25.14
CA GLU A 136 10.40 16.01 -23.75
C GLU A 136 11.85 16.05 -23.22
N VAL A 137 12.80 15.61 -24.05
CA VAL A 137 14.23 15.65 -23.69
C VAL A 137 14.69 17.11 -23.51
N SER A 138 14.28 18.00 -24.42
CA SER A 138 14.64 19.41 -24.36
C SER A 138 14.04 20.10 -23.12
N GLU A 139 12.77 19.84 -22.82
CA GLU A 139 12.12 20.36 -21.62
C GLU A 139 12.74 19.81 -20.34
N ALA A 140 13.08 18.52 -20.29
CA ALA A 140 13.73 17.91 -19.15
C ALA A 140 15.12 18.51 -18.90
N ILE A 141 15.87 18.80 -19.96
CA ILE A 141 17.16 19.51 -19.88
C ILE A 141 16.96 20.95 -19.40
N GLU A 142 15.95 21.66 -19.87
CA GLU A 142 15.69 23.03 -19.41
C GLU A 142 15.29 23.05 -17.93
N ARG A 143 14.42 22.13 -17.49
CA ARG A 143 14.09 21.96 -16.06
C ARG A 143 15.33 21.64 -15.23
N LEU A 144 16.24 20.81 -15.74
CA LEU A 144 17.52 20.50 -15.08
C LEU A 144 18.41 21.75 -14.98
N ARG A 145 18.46 22.54 -16.05
CA ARG A 145 19.23 23.78 -16.15
C ARG A 145 18.72 24.85 -15.18
N GLU A 146 17.41 25.05 -15.11
CA GLU A 146 16.77 25.97 -14.16
C GLU A 146 17.05 25.59 -12.70
N ARG A 147 17.01 24.29 -12.38
CA ARG A 147 17.36 23.77 -11.05
C ARG A 147 18.85 23.90 -10.73
N SER A 148 19.70 23.96 -11.76
CA SER A 148 21.15 24.13 -11.63
C SER A 148 21.58 25.59 -11.56
N LYS A 149 20.64 26.52 -11.31
CA LYS A 149 20.97 27.93 -11.08
C LYS A 149 21.99 28.09 -9.97
N THR A 150 22.91 29.03 -10.18
CA THR A 150 23.93 29.40 -9.20
C THR A 150 23.76 30.85 -8.82
N PHE A 151 24.18 31.23 -7.62
CA PHE A 151 24.11 32.61 -7.16
C PHE A 151 25.48 33.25 -7.24
N LYS A 152 25.59 34.37 -7.97
CA LYS A 152 26.83 35.15 -8.08
C LYS A 152 26.73 36.44 -7.30
N GLU A 153 27.85 36.83 -6.69
CA GLU A 153 28.00 38.12 -6.02
C GLU A 153 27.71 39.26 -7.00
N THR A 154 26.95 40.25 -6.54
CA THR A 154 26.62 41.44 -7.32
C THR A 154 27.61 42.57 -7.04
N GLU A 155 27.85 43.44 -8.03
CA GLU A 155 28.61 44.67 -7.81
C GLU A 155 27.76 45.71 -7.06
N GLU A 156 28.27 46.24 -5.95
CA GLU A 156 27.56 47.25 -5.17
C GLU A 156 27.60 48.64 -5.85
N PRO A 157 26.49 49.41 -5.84
CA PRO A 157 25.20 49.13 -5.21
C PRO A 157 24.22 48.39 -6.15
N TYR A 158 23.78 47.20 -5.75
CA TYR A 158 22.76 46.41 -6.43
C TYR A 158 21.46 46.37 -5.62
N VAL A 159 20.31 46.42 -6.31
CA VAL A 159 18.97 46.39 -5.71
C VAL A 159 18.41 44.99 -5.92
N ALA A 160 18.10 44.29 -4.83
CA ALA A 160 17.53 42.94 -4.87
C ALA A 160 16.21 42.90 -5.66
N ALA A 161 16.09 41.91 -6.52
CA ALA A 161 14.91 41.64 -7.32
C ALA A 161 14.41 40.20 -7.10
N GLU A 162 13.25 39.89 -7.66
CA GLU A 162 12.71 38.53 -7.66
C GLU A 162 13.70 37.53 -8.28
N GLY A 163 13.90 36.39 -7.63
CA GLY A 163 14.88 35.37 -8.02
C GLY A 163 16.28 35.56 -7.44
N ASP A 164 16.60 36.70 -6.83
CA ASP A 164 17.91 36.91 -6.18
C ASP A 164 17.98 36.21 -4.80
N SER A 165 19.21 35.91 -4.36
CA SER A 165 19.49 35.36 -3.05
C SER A 165 20.18 36.38 -2.15
N LEU A 166 19.66 36.54 -0.94
CA LEU A 166 20.17 37.47 0.05
C LEU A 166 20.72 36.69 1.24
N ARG A 167 21.91 37.06 1.70
CA ARG A 167 22.40 36.67 3.02
C ARG A 167 21.90 37.71 4.01
N ILE A 168 21.06 37.29 4.94
CA ILE A 168 20.42 38.16 5.92
C ILE A 168 20.61 37.66 7.34
N ASP A 169 20.67 38.61 8.27
CA ASP A 169 20.41 38.34 9.67
C ASP A 169 19.00 38.84 9.96
N PHE A 170 18.22 38.11 10.75
CA PHE A 170 16.93 38.61 11.20
C PHE A 170 16.65 38.21 12.64
N VAL A 171 15.87 39.05 13.32
CA VAL A 171 15.35 38.81 14.67
C VAL A 171 13.87 39.17 14.70
N GLY A 172 13.02 38.17 14.89
CA GLY A 172 11.58 38.28 14.97
C GLY A 172 11.09 38.48 16.40
N LYS A 173 10.15 39.41 16.58
CA LYS A 173 9.55 39.77 17.86
C LYS A 173 8.03 39.81 17.76
N VAL A 174 7.35 39.20 18.71
CA VAL A 174 5.88 39.32 18.88
C VAL A 174 5.66 40.11 20.16
N ASP A 175 4.84 41.18 20.09
CA ASP A 175 4.56 42.07 21.24
C ASP A 175 5.82 42.65 21.93
N GLY A 176 6.94 42.72 21.20
CA GLY A 176 8.23 43.23 21.69
C GLY A 176 9.17 42.18 22.30
N GLU A 177 8.76 40.92 22.39
CA GLU A 177 9.58 39.80 22.88
C GLU A 177 10.03 38.90 21.71
N GLU A 178 11.28 38.47 21.75
CA GLU A 178 11.82 37.50 20.77
C GLU A 178 11.20 36.13 20.99
N PHE A 179 10.88 35.43 19.90
CA PHE A 179 10.30 34.08 19.96
C PHE A 179 11.26 33.02 19.40
N ALA A 180 11.12 31.79 19.88
CA ALA A 180 11.96 30.68 19.46
C ALA A 180 11.76 30.37 17.97
N GLY A 181 12.85 30.22 17.22
CA GLY A 181 12.82 30.04 15.76
C GLY A 181 12.60 31.32 14.95
N GLY A 182 12.44 32.47 15.60
CA GLY A 182 12.28 33.78 14.97
C GLY A 182 13.59 34.50 14.63
N ALA A 183 14.75 33.94 14.93
CA ALA A 183 16.04 34.58 14.70
C ALA A 183 17.04 33.68 13.99
N ALA A 184 17.79 34.24 13.04
CA ALA A 184 18.86 33.55 12.34
C ALA A 184 19.97 34.54 11.93
N GLU A 185 21.21 34.04 11.93
CA GLU A 185 22.39 34.75 11.41
C GLU A 185 22.87 34.05 10.13
N ASP A 186 23.36 34.84 9.16
CA ASP A 186 23.84 34.40 7.85
C ASP A 186 22.84 33.52 7.08
N HIS A 187 21.56 33.75 7.31
CA HIS A 187 20.50 33.00 6.64
C HIS A 187 20.46 33.36 5.16
N VAL A 188 20.42 32.34 4.30
CA VAL A 188 20.35 32.53 2.85
C VAL A 188 18.88 32.44 2.42
N ALA A 189 18.27 33.60 2.19
CA ALA A 189 16.92 33.72 1.67
C ALA A 189 16.97 33.85 0.14
N GLU A 190 16.02 33.24 -0.57
CA GLU A 190 15.83 33.42 -2.01
C GLU A 190 14.45 34.04 -2.23
N ILE A 191 14.39 35.15 -2.96
CA ILE A 191 13.15 35.87 -3.27
C ILE A 191 12.40 35.13 -4.40
N GLY A 192 11.13 34.84 -4.20
CA GLY A 192 10.28 34.02 -5.08
C GLY A 192 10.35 32.51 -4.84
N SER A 193 11.05 32.03 -3.80
CA SER A 193 11.18 30.61 -3.49
C SER A 193 9.96 30.03 -2.77
N GLY A 194 9.15 30.87 -2.11
CA GLY A 194 7.97 30.45 -1.35
C GLY A 194 8.32 29.61 -0.11
N ARG A 195 9.58 29.65 0.33
CA ARG A 195 10.06 28.96 1.54
C ARG A 195 9.91 29.80 2.80
N LEU A 196 9.77 31.11 2.65
CA LEU A 196 9.54 32.06 3.73
C LEU A 196 8.11 32.58 3.68
N LEU A 197 7.70 33.29 4.72
CA LEU A 197 6.39 33.93 4.75
C LEU A 197 6.28 34.93 3.57
N PRO A 198 5.16 34.94 2.81
CA PRO A 198 5.04 35.77 1.62
C PRO A 198 5.37 37.25 1.85
N GLU A 199 4.90 37.82 2.96
CA GLU A 199 5.16 39.21 3.32
C GLU A 199 6.61 39.45 3.78
N PHE A 200 7.24 38.46 4.43
CA PHE A 200 8.66 38.53 4.78
C PHE A 200 9.52 38.55 3.51
N GLU A 201 9.23 37.66 2.57
CA GLU A 201 9.96 37.50 1.32
C GLU A 201 9.76 38.71 0.39
N ALA A 202 8.53 39.24 0.30
CA ALA A 202 8.23 40.46 -0.42
C ALA A 202 9.01 41.66 0.12
N SER A 203 9.25 41.72 1.44
CA SER A 203 10.01 42.82 2.08
C SER A 203 11.47 42.91 1.64
N LEU A 204 12.06 41.78 1.23
CA LEU A 204 13.45 41.69 0.78
C LEU A 204 13.64 42.32 -0.61
N THR A 205 12.56 42.41 -1.40
CA THR A 205 12.60 43.00 -2.74
C THR A 205 12.86 44.49 -2.64
N GLY A 206 13.80 44.99 -3.45
CA GLY A 206 14.18 46.40 -3.47
C GLY A 206 15.25 46.79 -2.44
N LYS A 207 15.73 45.84 -1.63
CA LYS A 207 16.77 46.06 -0.61
C LYS A 207 18.19 45.93 -1.16
N LYS A 208 19.15 46.57 -0.50
CA LYS A 208 20.57 46.54 -0.86
C LYS A 208 21.41 45.90 0.23
N ALA A 209 22.60 45.40 -0.15
CA ALA A 209 23.60 44.99 0.81
C ALA A 209 23.96 46.14 1.77
N GLY A 210 24.07 45.83 3.06
CA GLY A 210 24.29 46.77 4.15
C GLY A 210 23.04 47.49 4.68
N GLU A 211 21.86 47.24 4.13
CA GLU A 211 20.61 47.85 4.59
C GLU A 211 20.02 47.10 5.79
N ALA A 212 19.67 47.83 6.84
CA ALA A 212 18.96 47.31 8.01
C ALA A 212 17.58 47.99 8.11
N TYR A 213 16.54 47.20 8.31
CA TYR A 213 15.17 47.68 8.39
C TYR A 213 14.30 46.73 9.22
N THR A 214 13.14 47.21 9.62
CA THR A 214 12.14 46.42 10.34
C THR A 214 10.90 46.27 9.47
N VAL A 215 10.32 45.07 9.42
CA VAL A 215 9.07 44.79 8.71
C VAL A 215 8.10 44.02 9.60
N ASP A 216 6.84 44.39 9.55
CA ASP A 216 5.77 43.68 10.24
C ASP A 216 5.18 42.62 9.31
N VAL A 217 5.28 41.35 9.71
CA VAL A 217 4.88 40.19 8.92
C VAL A 217 3.73 39.49 9.66
N PRO A 218 2.53 39.43 9.06
CA PRO A 218 1.44 38.65 9.61
C PRO A 218 1.72 37.16 9.40
N PHE A 219 1.56 36.37 10.46
CA PHE A 219 1.50 34.93 10.37
C PHE A 219 0.10 34.51 9.91
N PRO A 220 -0.01 33.52 9.01
CA PRO A 220 -1.29 32.91 8.66
C PRO A 220 -2.02 32.35 9.89
N ASP A 221 -3.35 32.28 9.82
CA ASP A 221 -4.18 31.71 10.88
C ASP A 221 -3.93 30.20 11.07
N ASP A 222 -3.44 29.51 10.02
CA ASP A 222 -3.12 28.08 9.97
C ASP A 222 -1.62 27.79 10.17
N TYR A 223 -0.87 28.72 10.76
CA TYR A 223 0.57 28.55 10.97
C TYR A 223 0.85 27.49 12.05
N GLY A 224 1.73 26.53 11.76
CA GLY A 224 1.99 25.35 12.62
C GLY A 224 2.60 25.62 14.00
N ALA A 225 2.77 26.88 14.40
CA ALA A 225 3.10 27.27 15.77
C ALA A 225 1.96 28.13 16.32
N GLU A 226 1.09 27.55 17.16
CA GLU A 226 -0.14 28.18 17.67
C GLU A 226 0.11 29.55 18.33
N HIS A 227 1.25 29.72 19.00
CA HIS A 227 1.61 30.97 19.65
C HIS A 227 1.95 32.11 18.67
N LEU A 228 2.13 31.81 17.37
CA LEU A 228 2.40 32.76 16.29
C LEU A 228 1.22 32.89 15.31
N ALA A 229 0.36 31.87 15.20
CA ALA A 229 -0.77 31.86 14.28
C ALA A 229 -1.68 33.09 14.45
N GLY A 230 -2.03 33.73 13.33
CA GLY A 230 -2.85 34.95 13.28
C GLY A 230 -2.24 36.20 13.93
N LYS A 231 -1.02 36.11 14.49
CA LYS A 231 -0.31 37.27 15.08
C LYS A 231 0.55 37.97 14.04
N THR A 232 0.87 39.22 14.32
CA THR A 232 1.85 39.98 13.54
C THR A 232 3.15 40.05 14.34
N ALA A 233 4.26 39.61 13.75
CA ALA A 233 5.58 39.81 14.33
C ALA A 233 6.34 40.89 13.57
N SER A 234 7.16 41.63 14.31
CA SER A 234 8.10 42.59 13.76
C SER A 234 9.46 41.91 13.59
N PHE A 235 9.99 41.91 12.37
CA PHE A 235 11.28 41.33 12.04
C PHE A 235 12.29 42.44 11.78
N ASP A 236 13.32 42.51 12.62
CA ASP A 236 14.50 43.34 12.39
C ASP A 236 15.43 42.59 11.44
N ILE A 237 15.53 43.01 10.19
CA ILE A 237 16.29 42.37 9.12
C ILE A 237 17.52 43.22 8.77
N THR A 238 18.69 42.58 8.68
CA THR A 238 19.92 43.18 8.16
C THR A 238 20.37 42.41 6.93
N VAL A 239 20.44 43.07 5.79
CA VAL A 239 20.94 42.50 4.54
C VAL A 239 22.46 42.60 4.53
N LYS A 240 23.15 41.47 4.59
CA LYS A 240 24.62 41.41 4.51
C LYS A 240 25.12 41.41 3.07
N GLU A 241 24.47 40.62 2.22
CA GLU A 241 24.94 40.34 0.87
C GLU A 241 23.75 40.13 -0.07
N VAL A 242 23.85 40.61 -1.31
CA VAL A 242 22.89 40.29 -2.37
C VAL A 242 23.64 39.57 -3.48
N ARG A 243 23.11 38.42 -3.90
CA ARG A 243 23.61 37.60 -4.99
C ARG A 243 22.53 37.44 -6.04
N THR A 244 22.89 37.62 -7.30
CA THR A 244 21.94 37.42 -8.39
C THR A 244 21.91 35.98 -8.84
N SER A 245 20.72 35.48 -9.14
CA SER A 245 20.56 34.15 -9.74
C SER A 245 21.11 34.17 -11.17
N GLN A 246 22.00 33.25 -11.45
CA GLN A 246 22.47 32.95 -12.79
C GLN A 246 22.14 31.50 -13.13
N THR A 247 21.17 31.35 -14.03
CA THR A 247 20.97 30.10 -14.75
C THR A 247 22.17 29.89 -15.68
N PRO A 248 22.86 28.74 -15.61
CA PRO A 248 24.00 28.48 -16.49
C PRO A 248 23.56 28.51 -17.96
N ASP A 249 24.46 28.86 -18.87
CA ASP A 249 24.18 28.72 -20.30
C ASP A 249 24.08 27.23 -20.68
N LEU A 250 23.21 26.89 -21.63
CA LEU A 250 23.09 25.51 -22.09
C LEU A 250 24.23 25.20 -23.08
N ASP A 251 25.41 24.89 -22.53
CA ASP A 251 26.64 24.65 -23.27
C ASP A 251 27.38 23.36 -22.81
N GLU A 252 28.57 23.13 -23.38
CA GLU A 252 29.41 21.96 -23.05
C GLU A 252 29.95 22.00 -21.62
N GLU A 253 30.05 23.18 -21.00
CA GLU A 253 30.47 23.31 -19.60
C GLU A 253 29.33 22.90 -18.67
N PHE A 254 28.09 23.31 -18.99
CA PHE A 254 26.91 22.83 -18.29
C PHE A 254 26.77 21.31 -18.39
N ALA A 255 26.90 20.73 -19.58
CA ALA A 255 26.85 19.28 -19.76
C ALA A 255 27.86 18.54 -18.85
N LYS A 256 29.11 19.01 -18.81
CA LYS A 256 30.15 18.48 -17.92
C LYS A 256 29.82 18.62 -16.45
N SER A 257 29.22 19.75 -16.05
CA SER A 257 28.76 19.95 -14.66
C SER A 257 27.70 18.92 -14.23
N GLN A 258 26.91 18.42 -15.17
CA GLN A 258 25.88 17.39 -14.95
C GLN A 258 26.41 15.96 -15.14
N GLY A 259 27.73 15.77 -15.33
CA GLY A 259 28.34 14.45 -15.52
C GLY A 259 28.20 13.89 -16.94
N ALA A 260 27.92 14.73 -17.94
CA ALA A 260 27.93 14.36 -19.36
C ALA A 260 29.21 14.81 -20.07
N GLU A 261 29.63 14.08 -21.11
CA GLU A 261 30.82 14.42 -21.90
C GLU A 261 30.56 15.60 -22.86
N SER A 262 29.32 15.74 -23.33
CA SER A 262 28.85 16.80 -24.21
C SER A 262 27.35 17.06 -24.07
N LEU A 263 26.84 18.14 -24.67
CA LEU A 263 25.38 18.38 -24.75
C LEU A 263 24.63 17.24 -25.44
N ALA A 264 25.22 16.62 -26.47
CA ALA A 264 24.61 15.47 -27.12
C ALA A 264 24.54 14.26 -26.17
N ASP A 265 25.62 13.99 -25.43
CA ASP A 265 25.65 12.93 -24.39
C ASP A 265 24.64 13.22 -23.26
N LEU A 266 24.47 14.49 -22.86
CA LEU A 266 23.45 14.88 -21.89
C LEU A 266 22.03 14.57 -22.42
N GLY A 267 21.77 14.88 -23.69
CA GLY A 267 20.51 14.55 -24.36
C GLY A 267 20.24 13.05 -24.43
N ASP A 268 21.25 12.25 -24.77
CA ASP A 268 21.12 10.79 -24.85
C ASP A 268 20.88 10.17 -23.46
N LYS A 269 21.62 10.60 -22.44
CA LYS A 269 21.40 10.19 -21.04
C LYS A 269 20.02 10.56 -20.54
N MET A 270 19.54 11.77 -20.86
CA MET A 270 18.19 12.20 -20.46
C MET A 270 17.13 11.36 -21.18
N ARG A 271 17.30 11.08 -22.47
CA ARG A 271 16.40 10.21 -23.24
C ARG A 271 16.36 8.79 -22.67
N GLU A 272 17.51 8.22 -22.31
CA GLU A 272 17.58 6.91 -21.67
C GLU A 272 16.84 6.90 -20.33
N ARG A 273 17.08 7.92 -19.50
CA ARG A 273 16.41 8.08 -18.20
C ARG A 273 14.89 8.15 -18.36
N LEU A 274 14.38 9.02 -19.23
CA LEU A 274 12.96 9.14 -19.52
C LEU A 274 12.39 7.84 -20.09
N GLY A 275 13.13 7.15 -20.96
CA GLY A 275 12.73 5.86 -21.52
C GLY A 275 12.57 4.77 -20.46
N VAL A 276 13.48 4.71 -19.47
CA VAL A 276 13.37 3.78 -18.34
C VAL A 276 12.15 4.10 -17.47
N GLU A 277 11.95 5.37 -17.14
CA GLU A 277 10.81 5.84 -16.34
C GLU A 277 9.47 5.51 -17.02
N TYR A 278 9.33 5.88 -18.29
CA TYR A 278 8.13 5.61 -19.08
C TYR A 278 7.87 4.11 -19.28
N LYS A 279 8.90 3.30 -19.48
CA LYS A 279 8.75 1.85 -19.53
C LYS A 279 8.23 1.28 -18.22
N GLN A 280 8.68 1.82 -17.09
CA GLN A 280 8.20 1.39 -15.76
C GLN A 280 6.73 1.77 -15.56
N ILE A 281 6.34 2.99 -15.91
CA ILE A 281 4.95 3.47 -15.82
C ILE A 281 4.02 2.63 -16.73
N SER A 282 4.43 2.42 -17.98
CA SER A 282 3.70 1.58 -18.93
C SER A 282 3.53 0.13 -18.44
N ARG A 283 4.61 -0.46 -17.88
CA ARG A 283 4.58 -1.80 -17.28
C ARG A 283 3.62 -1.87 -16.09
N GLN A 284 3.59 -0.86 -15.23
CA GLN A 284 2.66 -0.80 -14.10
C GLN A 284 1.20 -0.80 -14.58
N ARG A 285 0.88 -0.01 -15.60
CA ARG A 285 -0.45 -0.03 -16.23
C ARG A 285 -0.79 -1.40 -16.82
N LEU A 286 0.12 -1.99 -17.58
CA LEU A 286 -0.08 -3.32 -18.18
C LEU A 286 -0.36 -4.38 -17.11
N LYS A 287 0.42 -4.37 -16.02
CA LYS A 287 0.23 -5.24 -14.87
C LYS A 287 -1.14 -5.02 -14.22
N ARG A 288 -1.54 -3.76 -13.97
CA ARG A 288 -2.85 -3.41 -13.42
C ARG A 288 -3.99 -4.00 -14.26
N LEU A 289 -4.00 -3.73 -15.56
CA LEU A 289 -5.03 -4.24 -16.47
C LEU A 289 -5.12 -5.78 -16.48
N LEU A 290 -3.97 -6.46 -16.46
CA LEU A 290 -3.96 -7.91 -16.37
C LEU A 290 -4.59 -8.39 -15.05
N LEU A 291 -4.15 -7.83 -13.91
CA LEU A 291 -4.66 -8.21 -12.60
C LEU A 291 -6.17 -7.93 -12.48
N ASP A 292 -6.65 -6.85 -13.07
CA ASP A 292 -8.08 -6.53 -13.12
C ASP A 292 -8.86 -7.60 -13.90
N GLN A 293 -8.45 -7.93 -15.13
CA GLN A 293 -9.08 -8.99 -15.92
C GLN A 293 -9.03 -10.37 -15.24
N LEU A 294 -7.92 -10.69 -14.57
CA LEU A 294 -7.80 -11.92 -13.78
C LEU A 294 -8.76 -11.91 -12.59
N SER A 295 -8.90 -10.77 -11.89
CA SER A 295 -9.79 -10.65 -10.74
C SER A 295 -11.28 -10.84 -11.10
N GLU A 296 -11.68 -10.41 -12.28
CA GLU A 296 -13.05 -10.58 -12.80
C GLU A 296 -13.33 -12.01 -13.25
N SER A 297 -12.31 -12.70 -13.78
CA SER A 297 -12.45 -14.04 -14.36
C SER A 297 -12.40 -15.16 -13.32
N TYR A 298 -11.65 -14.96 -12.23
CA TYR A 298 -11.40 -15.99 -11.23
C TYR A 298 -12.17 -15.70 -9.94
N SER A 299 -13.17 -16.53 -9.66
CA SER A 299 -13.95 -16.49 -8.42
C SER A 299 -13.78 -17.80 -7.65
N PHE A 300 -13.20 -17.71 -6.46
CA PHE A 300 -13.06 -18.81 -5.51
C PHE A 300 -13.04 -18.28 -4.09
N ASP A 301 -13.34 -19.16 -3.14
CA ASP A 301 -13.34 -18.84 -1.71
C ASP A 301 -11.94 -18.46 -1.24
N VAL A 302 -11.85 -17.41 -0.43
CA VAL A 302 -10.59 -16.94 0.16
C VAL A 302 -10.52 -17.42 1.61
N PRO A 303 -9.39 -17.97 2.09
CA PRO A 303 -9.19 -18.28 3.50
C PRO A 303 -9.46 -17.04 4.37
N PRO A 304 -10.45 -17.09 5.29
CA PRO A 304 -10.87 -15.92 6.05
C PRO A 304 -9.74 -15.27 6.86
N GLY A 305 -8.84 -16.05 7.44
CA GLY A 305 -7.69 -15.54 8.18
C GLY A 305 -6.72 -14.76 7.31
N LEU A 306 -6.49 -15.18 6.06
CA LEU A 306 -5.65 -14.40 5.12
C LEU A 306 -6.34 -13.10 4.73
N ALA A 307 -7.65 -13.14 4.45
CA ALA A 307 -8.42 -11.93 4.16
C ALA A 307 -8.44 -10.96 5.35
N SER A 308 -8.59 -11.45 6.57
CA SER A 308 -8.51 -10.64 7.80
C SER A 308 -7.13 -10.04 8.00
N ASN A 309 -6.05 -10.81 7.84
CA ASN A 309 -4.69 -10.27 7.96
C ASN A 309 -4.39 -9.17 6.94
N GLU A 310 -4.81 -9.35 5.69
CA GLU A 310 -4.64 -8.33 4.65
C GLU A 310 -5.49 -7.09 4.97
N PHE A 311 -6.73 -7.29 5.43
CA PHE A 311 -7.58 -6.20 5.89
C PHE A 311 -6.94 -5.42 7.03
N ASP A 312 -6.43 -6.11 8.06
CA ASP A 312 -5.80 -5.47 9.22
C ASP A 312 -4.54 -4.70 8.82
N ALA A 313 -3.75 -5.23 7.89
CA ALA A 313 -2.57 -4.55 7.35
C ALA A 313 -2.95 -3.25 6.61
N ILE A 314 -3.94 -3.31 5.71
CA ILE A 314 -4.43 -2.12 4.99
C ILE A 314 -5.06 -1.14 5.97
N TRP A 315 -5.92 -1.62 6.86
CA TRP A 315 -6.66 -0.79 7.80
C TRP A 315 -5.74 -0.08 8.79
N SER A 316 -4.67 -0.75 9.26
CA SER A 316 -3.67 -0.12 10.12
C SER A 316 -2.95 1.03 9.41
N GLN A 317 -2.66 0.90 8.11
CA GLN A 317 -2.07 1.99 7.32
C GLN A 317 -3.05 3.17 7.20
N VAL A 318 -4.32 2.88 6.88
CA VAL A 318 -5.38 3.90 6.79
C VAL A 318 -5.56 4.60 8.13
N GLU A 319 -5.56 3.87 9.25
CA GLU A 319 -5.63 4.43 10.60
C GLU A 319 -4.40 5.27 10.96
N GLN A 320 -3.20 4.89 10.50
CA GLN A 320 -2.01 5.72 10.68
C GLN A 320 -2.05 7.00 9.84
N GLU A 321 -2.57 6.95 8.63
CA GLU A 321 -2.74 8.12 7.77
C GLU A 321 -3.80 9.08 8.33
N MET A 322 -4.92 8.54 8.82
CA MET A 322 -5.93 9.32 9.54
C MET A 322 -5.37 9.83 10.88
N GLY A 323 -4.64 9.01 11.62
CA GLY A 323 -4.00 9.38 12.89
C GLY A 323 -2.94 10.46 12.74
N LYS A 324 -2.15 10.43 11.66
CA LYS A 324 -1.18 11.50 11.33
C LYS A 324 -1.85 12.82 10.96
N GLN A 325 -3.09 12.80 10.49
CA GLN A 325 -3.90 14.02 10.35
C GLN A 325 -4.39 14.53 11.71
N HIS A 326 -4.46 13.67 12.74
CA HIS A 326 -4.87 14.02 14.11
C HIS A 326 -3.71 14.34 15.07
N ASP A 327 -2.50 13.85 14.83
CA ASP A 327 -1.32 13.98 15.72
C ASP A 327 -0.51 15.28 15.50
N HIS A 328 -1.09 16.27 14.81
CA HIS A 328 -0.51 17.61 14.75
C HIS A 328 -0.73 18.44 16.01
N ASP A 329 -1.41 17.92 17.04
CA ASP A 329 -1.61 18.61 18.31
C ASP A 329 -1.42 17.70 19.53
N HIS A 330 -0.96 18.34 20.60
CA HIS A 330 -0.85 17.88 21.99
C HIS A 330 0.54 17.43 22.48
N ASP A 331 1.43 18.42 22.58
CA ASP A 331 2.08 18.62 23.87
C ASP A 331 1.44 19.88 24.48
N HIS A 332 0.55 19.72 25.45
CA HIS A 332 0.46 20.51 26.69
C HIS A 332 -0.86 20.27 27.45
N ASP A 333 -0.65 19.78 28.67
CA ASP A 333 -1.37 19.96 29.93
C ASP A 333 -2.86 20.33 29.94
N ALA A 334 -3.57 19.53 30.73
CA ALA A 334 -4.97 19.64 31.11
C ALA A 334 -5.40 21.05 31.50
N GLU A 335 -6.64 21.38 31.11
CA GLU A 335 -7.44 22.54 31.53
C GLU A 335 -7.44 23.76 30.60
N HIS A 336 -7.70 23.60 29.31
CA HIS A 336 -8.34 24.67 28.54
C HIS A 336 -9.34 24.13 27.50
N ASP A 337 -10.59 24.59 27.64
CA ASP A 337 -11.72 24.32 26.77
C ASP A 337 -11.58 25.23 25.54
N HIS A 338 -11.09 24.68 24.43
CA HIS A 338 -10.97 25.40 23.16
C HIS A 338 -11.71 24.66 22.05
N ASP A 339 -12.64 25.38 21.42
CA ASP A 339 -13.30 25.01 20.16
C ASP A 339 -12.23 24.88 19.06
N HIS A 340 -11.67 23.69 18.91
CA HIS A 340 -10.96 23.31 17.70
C HIS A 340 -11.98 22.74 16.72
N ASP A 341 -11.95 23.22 15.48
CA ASP A 341 -12.59 22.55 14.34
C ASP A 341 -11.72 21.32 14.00
N HIS A 342 -11.73 20.34 14.90
CA HIS A 342 -11.19 19.03 14.60
C HIS A 342 -11.97 18.50 13.39
N PRO A 343 -11.32 17.90 12.38
CA PRO A 343 -12.06 17.14 11.39
C PRO A 343 -12.99 16.21 12.16
N GLU A 344 -14.31 16.34 11.92
CA GLU A 344 -15.31 15.62 12.71
C GLU A 344 -14.86 14.16 12.83
N PRO A 345 -14.81 13.58 14.04
CA PRO A 345 -14.44 12.19 14.20
C PRO A 345 -15.35 11.38 13.27
N ILE A 346 -14.72 10.62 12.37
CA ILE A 346 -15.44 9.80 11.39
C ILE A 346 -16.52 9.03 12.14
N SER A 347 -17.78 9.25 11.78
CA SER A 347 -18.90 8.61 12.48
C SER A 347 -18.72 7.09 12.45
N ASP A 348 -19.22 6.40 13.48
CA ASP A 348 -19.15 4.94 13.54
C ASP A 348 -19.74 4.30 12.26
N GLU A 349 -20.82 4.88 11.73
CA GLU A 349 -21.44 4.46 10.47
C GLU A 349 -20.48 4.61 9.28
N LYS A 350 -19.80 5.76 9.16
CA LYS A 350 -18.86 5.97 8.05
C LYS A 350 -17.62 5.09 8.16
N ARG A 351 -17.16 4.84 9.40
CA ARG A 351 -16.06 3.92 9.67
C ARG A 351 -16.44 2.48 9.29
N GLU A 352 -17.65 2.03 9.61
CA GLU A 352 -18.15 0.70 9.22
C GLU A 352 -18.28 0.55 7.70
N GLU A 353 -18.74 1.59 6.99
CA GLU A 353 -18.76 1.63 5.52
C GLU A 353 -17.35 1.46 4.94
N MET A 354 -16.40 2.29 5.39
CA MET A 354 -15.01 2.21 4.94
C MET A 354 -14.41 0.82 5.22
N GLN A 355 -14.63 0.26 6.40
CA GLN A 355 -14.15 -1.09 6.71
C GLN A 355 -14.74 -2.14 5.77
N THR A 356 -15.99 -1.99 5.34
CA THR A 356 -16.62 -2.92 4.39
C THR A 356 -15.97 -2.83 3.01
N GLU A 357 -15.69 -1.61 2.53
CA GLU A 357 -14.97 -1.38 1.27
C GLU A 357 -13.55 -1.96 1.33
N TYR A 358 -12.80 -1.68 2.40
CA TYR A 358 -11.45 -2.20 2.58
C TYR A 358 -11.40 -3.72 2.75
N ARG A 359 -12.43 -4.35 3.33
CA ARG A 359 -12.54 -5.83 3.35
C ARG A 359 -12.68 -6.38 1.94
N ALA A 360 -13.49 -5.76 1.07
CA ALA A 360 -13.61 -6.19 -0.32
C ALA A 360 -12.29 -6.05 -1.09
N ILE A 361 -11.53 -4.96 -0.83
CA ILE A 361 -10.19 -4.77 -1.39
C ILE A 361 -9.22 -5.85 -0.90
N ALA A 362 -9.21 -6.14 0.40
CA ALA A 362 -8.37 -7.19 0.99
C ALA A 362 -8.69 -8.57 0.40
N GLU A 363 -9.96 -8.93 0.29
CA GLU A 363 -10.38 -10.18 -0.34
C GLU A 363 -9.93 -10.27 -1.80
N ARG A 364 -10.05 -9.18 -2.58
CA ARG A 364 -9.58 -9.13 -3.97
C ARG A 364 -8.06 -9.33 -4.04
N ARG A 365 -7.28 -8.67 -3.19
CA ARG A 365 -5.81 -8.81 -3.13
C ARG A 365 -5.39 -10.21 -2.77
N VAL A 366 -5.96 -10.79 -1.72
CA VAL A 366 -5.64 -12.17 -1.31
C VAL A 366 -6.04 -13.15 -2.40
N ARG A 367 -7.21 -12.99 -3.04
CA ARG A 367 -7.63 -13.86 -4.16
C ARG A 367 -6.62 -13.80 -5.31
N LEU A 368 -6.21 -12.61 -5.73
CA LEU A 368 -5.19 -12.47 -6.77
C LEU A 368 -3.85 -13.07 -6.34
N GLY A 369 -3.38 -12.80 -5.12
CA GLY A 369 -2.13 -13.37 -4.60
C GLY A 369 -2.15 -14.90 -4.58
N LEU A 370 -3.27 -15.50 -4.20
CA LEU A 370 -3.46 -16.96 -4.23
C LEU A 370 -3.45 -17.52 -5.65
N LEU A 371 -4.11 -16.83 -6.59
CA LEU A 371 -4.09 -17.20 -8.00
C LEU A 371 -2.66 -17.16 -8.56
N LEU A 372 -1.94 -16.05 -8.36
CA LEU A 372 -0.57 -15.89 -8.84
C LEU A 372 0.38 -16.91 -8.19
N SER A 373 0.21 -17.19 -6.90
CA SER A 373 0.97 -18.23 -6.20
C SER A 373 0.74 -19.61 -6.82
N GLU A 374 -0.50 -19.97 -7.15
CA GLU A 374 -0.80 -21.25 -7.79
C GLU A 374 -0.29 -21.30 -9.25
N VAL A 375 -0.38 -20.20 -10.01
CA VAL A 375 0.24 -20.10 -11.34
C VAL A 375 1.76 -20.27 -11.26
N GLY A 376 2.41 -19.60 -10.31
CA GLY A 376 3.83 -19.73 -10.07
C GLY A 376 4.23 -21.16 -9.72
N ARG A 377 3.47 -21.82 -8.84
CA ARG A 377 3.67 -23.23 -8.47
C ARG A 377 3.49 -24.17 -9.67
N ALA A 378 2.42 -23.99 -10.45
CA ALA A 378 2.11 -24.82 -11.61
C ALA A 378 3.17 -24.70 -12.72
N ASN A 379 3.76 -23.51 -12.86
CA ASN A 379 4.80 -23.22 -13.86
C ASN A 379 6.23 -23.34 -13.31
N GLN A 380 6.41 -23.75 -12.05
CA GLN A 380 7.72 -23.89 -11.40
C GLN A 380 8.55 -22.60 -11.47
N ILE A 381 7.90 -21.47 -11.23
CA ILE A 381 8.55 -20.17 -11.16
C ILE A 381 9.14 -20.04 -9.76
N ASP A 382 10.44 -19.81 -9.70
CA ASP A 382 11.17 -19.55 -8.45
C ASP A 382 11.85 -18.19 -8.53
N VAL A 383 12.07 -17.57 -7.38
CA VAL A 383 12.88 -16.36 -7.26
C VAL A 383 14.36 -16.75 -7.14
N THR A 384 15.17 -16.26 -8.07
CA THR A 384 16.61 -16.58 -8.12
C THR A 384 17.43 -15.61 -7.27
N PRO A 385 18.66 -15.99 -6.87
CA PRO A 385 19.58 -15.06 -6.20
C PRO A 385 19.90 -13.81 -7.03
N GLU A 386 19.88 -13.93 -8.36
CA GLU A 386 20.11 -12.81 -9.26
C GLU A 386 18.94 -11.81 -9.22
N ASP A 387 17.70 -12.31 -9.15
CA ASP A 387 16.51 -11.45 -8.99
C ASP A 387 16.58 -10.68 -7.67
N MET A 388 16.95 -11.35 -6.57
CA MET A 388 17.12 -10.71 -5.27
C MET A 388 18.18 -9.61 -5.32
N GLN A 389 19.31 -9.88 -5.98
CA GLN A 389 20.39 -8.91 -6.13
C GLN A 389 19.94 -7.70 -6.95
N GLN A 390 19.21 -7.91 -8.05
CA GLN A 390 18.62 -6.85 -8.86
C GLN A 390 17.66 -5.99 -8.04
N ALA A 391 16.73 -6.60 -7.29
CA ALA A 391 15.78 -5.88 -6.46
C ALA A 391 16.46 -5.03 -5.38
N VAL A 392 17.53 -5.54 -4.74
CA VAL A 392 18.33 -4.76 -3.79
C VAL A 392 19.01 -3.57 -4.47
N ILE A 393 19.55 -3.75 -5.69
CA ILE A 393 20.16 -2.65 -6.46
C ILE A 393 19.11 -1.60 -6.85
N GLU A 394 17.93 -2.04 -7.31
CA GLU A 394 16.82 -1.15 -7.64
C GLU A 394 16.36 -0.35 -6.42
N ARG A 395 16.25 -1.00 -5.26
CA ARG A 395 15.93 -0.30 -4.01
C ARG A 395 17.02 0.68 -3.62
N ALA A 396 18.29 0.31 -3.74
CA ALA A 396 19.42 1.20 -3.46
C ALA A 396 19.42 2.45 -4.34
N ARG A 397 19.07 2.32 -5.63
CA ARG A 397 18.95 3.46 -6.57
C ARG A 397 17.88 4.49 -6.16
N GLN A 398 16.91 4.09 -5.34
CA GLN A 398 15.89 5.01 -4.82
C GLN A 398 16.43 5.89 -3.68
N PHE A 399 17.64 5.63 -3.17
CA PHE A 399 18.31 6.42 -2.14
C PHE A 399 19.68 6.93 -2.63
N PRO A 400 19.71 7.92 -3.54
CA PRO A 400 20.95 8.48 -4.05
C PRO A 400 21.87 9.00 -2.93
N GLY A 401 23.15 8.64 -2.99
CA GLY A 401 24.17 9.00 -1.98
C GLY A 401 24.17 8.11 -0.73
N GLN A 402 23.25 7.15 -0.63
CA GLN A 402 23.17 6.18 0.48
C GLN A 402 23.11 4.72 -0.02
N GLU A 403 23.40 4.49 -1.29
CA GLU A 403 23.23 3.19 -1.95
C GLU A 403 24.00 2.08 -1.23
N ALA A 404 25.24 2.37 -0.82
CA ALA A 404 26.07 1.43 -0.08
C ALA A 404 25.47 1.03 1.27
N MET A 405 24.83 1.96 1.99
CA MET A 405 24.17 1.68 3.26
C MET A 405 22.91 0.83 3.05
N VAL A 406 22.14 1.09 1.99
CA VAL A 406 20.96 0.29 1.64
C VAL A 406 21.37 -1.14 1.30
N VAL A 407 22.40 -1.33 0.47
CA VAL A 407 22.92 -2.66 0.15
C VAL A 407 23.40 -3.38 1.40
N GLN A 408 24.15 -2.69 2.27
CA GLN A 408 24.63 -3.26 3.53
C GLN A 408 23.47 -3.65 4.45
N TYR A 409 22.43 -2.81 4.56
CA TYR A 409 21.24 -3.10 5.35
C TYR A 409 20.59 -4.42 4.93
N TYR A 410 20.37 -4.64 3.64
CA TYR A 410 19.81 -5.91 3.17
C TYR A 410 20.74 -7.10 3.42
N GLN A 411 22.07 -6.94 3.28
CA GLN A 411 23.04 -8.00 3.58
C GLN A 411 23.02 -8.44 5.05
N GLU A 412 22.84 -7.49 5.97
CA GLU A 412 22.86 -7.74 7.42
C GLU A 412 21.49 -8.18 7.96
N ASN A 413 20.40 -7.94 7.22
CA ASN A 413 19.03 -8.23 7.65
C ASN A 413 18.37 -9.26 6.71
N PRO A 414 18.55 -10.58 6.95
CA PRO A 414 17.92 -11.63 6.13
C PRO A 414 16.39 -11.54 6.04
N GLN A 415 15.73 -11.00 7.07
CA GLN A 415 14.29 -10.77 7.06
C GLN A 415 13.88 -9.70 6.04
N ALA A 416 14.64 -8.61 5.92
CA ALA A 416 14.38 -7.56 4.93
C ALA A 416 14.53 -8.09 3.49
N ILE A 417 15.46 -9.01 3.23
CA ILE A 417 15.57 -9.67 1.92
C ILE A 417 14.31 -10.51 1.63
N GLN A 418 13.76 -11.19 2.64
CA GLN A 418 12.56 -12.01 2.45
C GLN A 418 11.35 -11.17 2.01
N GLU A 419 11.24 -9.92 2.47
CA GLU A 419 10.19 -8.98 2.05
C GLU A 419 10.22 -8.69 0.54
N LEU A 420 11.40 -8.74 -0.09
CA LEU A 420 11.54 -8.57 -1.54
C LEU A 420 11.04 -9.78 -2.35
N THR A 421 10.90 -10.95 -1.72
CA THR A 421 10.59 -12.20 -2.42
C THR A 421 9.19 -12.16 -3.03
N ALA A 422 8.18 -11.70 -2.29
CA ALA A 422 6.81 -11.71 -2.76
C ALA A 422 6.59 -10.77 -3.97
N PRO A 423 7.05 -9.50 -3.95
CA PRO A 423 6.96 -8.63 -5.12
C PRO A 423 7.68 -9.18 -6.36
N ILE A 424 8.87 -9.76 -6.20
CA ILE A 424 9.61 -10.35 -7.31
C ILE A 424 8.87 -11.56 -7.89
N MET A 425 8.37 -12.44 -7.02
CA MET A 425 7.61 -13.61 -7.44
C MET A 425 6.36 -13.20 -8.22
N GLU A 426 5.65 -12.18 -7.72
CA GLU A 426 4.48 -11.59 -8.39
C GLU A 426 4.83 -11.10 -9.79
N ASP A 427 5.90 -10.29 -9.92
CA ASP A 427 6.34 -9.75 -11.22
C ASP A 427 6.73 -10.86 -12.20
N ARG A 428 7.45 -11.89 -11.74
CA ARG A 428 7.84 -13.03 -12.58
C ARG A 428 6.64 -13.83 -13.06
N VAL A 429 5.64 -14.05 -12.19
CA VAL A 429 4.40 -14.73 -12.55
C VAL A 429 3.61 -13.89 -13.57
N VAL A 430 3.48 -12.58 -13.32
CA VAL A 430 2.84 -11.64 -14.24
C VAL A 430 3.52 -11.66 -15.61
N ASP A 431 4.85 -11.58 -15.65
CA ASP A 431 5.61 -11.66 -16.91
C ASP A 431 5.34 -12.97 -17.65
N GLN A 432 5.30 -14.09 -16.92
CA GLN A 432 4.97 -15.39 -17.51
C GLN A 432 3.54 -15.43 -18.07
N ILE A 433 2.57 -14.81 -17.40
CA ILE A 433 1.19 -14.71 -17.90
C ILE A 433 1.15 -13.81 -19.14
N ILE A 434 1.84 -12.68 -19.13
CA ILE A 434 1.92 -11.75 -20.27
C ILE A 434 2.46 -12.46 -21.53
N THR A 435 3.38 -13.42 -21.41
CA THR A 435 3.85 -14.20 -22.56
C THR A 435 2.76 -15.09 -23.21
N GLN A 436 1.65 -15.32 -22.50
CA GLN A 436 0.57 -16.21 -22.91
C GLN A 436 -0.69 -15.44 -23.35
N VAL A 437 -0.84 -14.17 -22.97
CA VAL A 437 -1.97 -13.33 -23.40
C VAL A 437 -1.79 -12.83 -24.83
N LYS A 438 -2.87 -12.37 -25.46
CA LYS A 438 -2.80 -11.63 -26.73
C LYS A 438 -2.45 -10.18 -26.44
N LEU A 439 -1.16 -9.87 -26.54
CA LEU A 439 -0.64 -8.53 -26.36
C LEU A 439 -0.70 -7.72 -27.67
N SER A 440 -1.33 -6.55 -27.65
CA SER A 440 -1.21 -5.55 -28.72
C SER A 440 -0.40 -4.36 -28.23
N GLU A 441 0.48 -3.81 -29.05
CA GLU A 441 1.29 -2.62 -28.70
C GLU A 441 0.81 -1.39 -29.47
N ARG A 442 0.69 -0.27 -28.77
CA ARG A 442 0.41 1.04 -29.36
C ARG A 442 1.34 2.09 -28.78
N ASN A 443 2.02 2.81 -29.67
CA ASN A 443 2.84 3.95 -29.29
C ASN A 443 1.95 5.16 -29.01
N VAL A 444 2.22 5.87 -27.91
CA VAL A 444 1.45 7.05 -27.48
C VAL A 444 2.39 8.15 -26.97
N THR A 445 1.93 9.40 -26.98
CA THR A 445 2.64 10.49 -26.29
C THR A 445 2.44 10.39 -24.78
N PRO A 446 3.31 11.03 -23.96
CA PRO A 446 3.11 11.10 -22.52
C PRO A 446 1.73 11.65 -22.14
N ASP A 447 1.31 12.75 -22.77
CA ASP A 447 0.00 13.37 -22.54
C ASP A 447 -1.17 12.42 -22.84
N GLU A 448 -1.10 11.69 -23.96
CA GLU A 448 -2.13 10.70 -24.32
C GLU A 448 -2.14 9.56 -23.29
N PHE A 449 -0.98 9.06 -22.89
CA PHE A 449 -0.88 8.01 -21.87
C PHE A 449 -1.55 8.43 -20.56
N PHE A 450 -1.19 9.61 -20.04
CA PHE A 450 -1.76 10.09 -18.77
C PHE A 450 -3.24 10.44 -18.90
N ALA A 451 -3.71 10.92 -20.05
CA ALA A 451 -5.13 11.12 -20.29
C ALA A 451 -5.91 9.79 -20.24
N ILE A 452 -5.37 8.73 -20.84
CA ILE A 452 -5.97 7.39 -20.79
C ILE A 452 -5.94 6.85 -19.36
N GLU A 453 -4.82 6.95 -18.65
CA GLU A 453 -4.69 6.42 -17.28
C GLU A 453 -5.66 7.12 -16.31
N ASN A 454 -5.84 8.44 -16.44
CA ASN A 454 -6.81 9.18 -15.65
C ASN A 454 -8.26 8.80 -15.96
N ALA A 455 -8.58 8.52 -17.23
CA ALA A 455 -9.89 8.04 -17.62
C ALA A 455 -10.16 6.63 -17.06
N ASP A 456 -9.19 5.71 -17.18
CA ASP A 456 -9.27 4.35 -16.63
C ASP A 456 -9.46 4.39 -15.10
N ALA A 457 -8.77 5.29 -14.40
CA ALA A 457 -8.91 5.46 -12.96
C ALA A 457 -10.30 5.97 -12.54
N ALA A 458 -10.90 6.88 -13.33
CA ALA A 458 -12.24 7.38 -13.09
C ALA A 458 -13.31 6.29 -13.29
N ASP A 459 -13.21 5.52 -14.38
CA ASP A 459 -14.11 4.40 -14.67
C ASP A 459 -13.98 3.28 -13.61
N GLY A 460 -12.77 3.01 -13.14
CA GLY A 460 -12.52 2.05 -12.05
C GLY A 460 -13.10 2.49 -10.70
N ALA A 461 -13.08 3.79 -10.39
CA ALA A 461 -13.69 4.34 -9.20
C ALA A 461 -15.23 4.28 -9.25
N GLU A 462 -15.85 4.53 -10.42
CA GLU A 462 -17.30 4.35 -10.61
C GLU A 462 -17.70 2.87 -10.48
N ALA A 463 -16.98 1.94 -11.11
CA ALA A 463 -17.26 0.51 -11.02
C ALA A 463 -17.10 -0.06 -9.59
N ALA A 464 -16.07 0.37 -8.86
CA ALA A 464 -15.88 -0.01 -7.46
C ALA A 464 -17.01 0.52 -6.54
N SER A 465 -17.59 1.68 -6.85
CA SER A 465 -18.73 2.23 -6.12
C SER A 465 -20.05 1.50 -6.40
N ASP A 466 -20.21 0.94 -7.61
CA ASP A 466 -21.41 0.20 -8.01
C ASP A 466 -21.41 -1.26 -7.49
N ASP A 467 -20.26 -1.92 -7.40
CA ASP A 467 -20.14 -3.27 -6.80
C ASP A 467 -20.25 -3.25 -5.26
N ALA A 468 -20.05 -2.08 -4.62
CA ALA A 468 -20.23 -1.87 -3.18
C ALA A 468 -21.69 -1.58 -2.76
N ALA A 469 -22.60 -1.36 -3.71
CA ALA A 469 -24.01 -1.12 -3.39
C ALA A 469 -24.74 -2.45 -3.07
N PRO A 470 -25.38 -2.63 -1.90
CA PRO A 470 -26.09 -3.85 -1.61
C PRO A 470 -27.26 -3.99 -2.59
N ALA A 471 -27.23 -5.05 -3.39
CA ALA A 471 -28.27 -5.40 -4.34
C ALA A 471 -29.65 -5.38 -3.65
N LYS A 472 -30.42 -4.31 -3.86
CA LYS A 472 -31.84 -4.24 -3.48
C LYS A 472 -32.58 -5.31 -4.27
N LYS A 473 -32.81 -6.46 -3.63
CA LYS A 473 -33.66 -7.55 -4.12
C LYS A 473 -35.00 -6.97 -4.63
N LYS A 474 -35.22 -7.03 -5.94
CA LYS A 474 -36.57 -6.97 -6.50
C LYS A 474 -37.40 -8.12 -5.92
N PRO A 475 -38.62 -7.88 -5.41
CA PRO A 475 -39.43 -8.96 -4.84
C PRO A 475 -39.84 -9.93 -5.95
N ALA A 476 -39.47 -11.20 -5.75
CA ALA A 476 -39.90 -12.33 -6.55
C ALA A 476 -41.43 -12.48 -6.45
N LYS A 477 -42.13 -12.40 -7.58
CA LYS A 477 -43.53 -12.83 -7.69
C LYS A 477 -43.58 -14.36 -7.56
N ASN A 478 -44.28 -14.81 -6.52
CA ASN A 478 -44.70 -16.18 -6.28
C ASN A 478 -45.25 -16.88 -7.54
N ALA A 479 -44.74 -18.08 -7.82
CA ALA A 479 -45.44 -19.08 -8.62
C ALA A 479 -45.34 -20.44 -7.90
N ALA A 480 -46.38 -20.78 -7.15
CA ALA A 480 -46.58 -22.09 -6.58
C ALA A 480 -47.01 -23.09 -7.66
N ALA A 481 -46.40 -24.28 -7.66
CA ALA A 481 -46.74 -25.39 -8.53
C ALA A 481 -48.01 -26.13 -8.06
N LYS A 482 -48.89 -26.55 -9.00
CA LYS A 482 -49.26 -27.97 -9.21
C LYS A 482 -50.39 -28.22 -10.23
N LYS A 483 -50.20 -29.33 -10.96
CA LYS A 483 -51.14 -30.30 -11.57
C LYS A 483 -51.60 -30.14 -13.03
N ALA A 484 -50.96 -30.95 -13.87
CA ALA A 484 -51.50 -32.03 -14.71
C ALA A 484 -52.91 -31.87 -15.33
N ALA A 485 -52.98 -31.89 -16.67
CA ALA A 485 -53.45 -33.04 -17.47
C ALA A 485 -53.83 -32.64 -18.91
N THR A 486 -53.13 -33.24 -19.88
CA THR A 486 -53.60 -33.72 -21.20
C THR A 486 -54.86 -33.11 -21.86
N LYS A 487 -54.73 -32.55 -23.07
CA LYS A 487 -55.24 -33.13 -24.33
C LYS A 487 -55.06 -32.22 -25.57
N LYS A 488 -54.33 -32.78 -26.55
CA LYS A 488 -54.45 -32.74 -28.02
C LYS A 488 -54.35 -31.41 -28.82
N PRO A 489 -53.66 -31.41 -29.99
CA PRO A 489 -53.37 -30.24 -30.81
C PRO A 489 -54.18 -30.18 -32.13
N ALA A 490 -54.24 -29.01 -32.77
CA ALA A 490 -54.43 -28.82 -34.22
C ALA A 490 -54.09 -27.34 -34.56
N VAL A 491 -52.98 -27.00 -35.23
CA VAL A 491 -52.67 -27.08 -36.68
C VAL A 491 -53.18 -25.87 -37.50
N LYS A 492 -52.20 -25.09 -38.01
CA LYS A 492 -52.13 -24.32 -39.29
C LYS A 492 -53.14 -23.16 -39.46
N LYS A 493 -52.88 -22.04 -40.17
CA LYS A 493 -51.94 -21.68 -41.24
C LYS A 493 -52.07 -20.16 -41.47
N ALA A 494 -51.00 -19.50 -41.92
CA ALA A 494 -50.94 -18.43 -42.94
C ALA A 494 -51.73 -17.11 -42.70
N ALA A 495 -51.38 -15.93 -43.23
CA ALA A 495 -50.20 -15.36 -43.87
C ALA A 495 -50.52 -13.86 -44.10
N ALA A 496 -49.46 -13.04 -44.14
CA ALA A 496 -49.27 -11.87 -45.01
C ALA A 496 -50.11 -10.58 -44.85
N LYS A 497 -49.34 -9.52 -44.52
CA LYS A 497 -49.23 -8.21 -45.23
C LYS A 497 -50.50 -7.39 -45.50
N LYS A 498 -50.54 -6.16 -44.98
CA LYS A 498 -50.28 -4.90 -45.73
C LYS A 498 -50.64 -3.65 -44.89
N ALA A 499 -49.74 -2.67 -44.91
CA ALA A 499 -49.99 -1.23 -44.70
C ALA A 499 -50.98 -0.69 -45.78
N PRO A 500 -51.46 0.59 -45.81
CA PRO A 500 -50.82 1.80 -45.27
C PRO A 500 -51.73 2.99 -44.85
N ALA A 501 -51.08 4.12 -44.54
CA ALA A 501 -51.42 5.50 -44.93
C ALA A 501 -52.41 6.36 -44.10
N LYS A 502 -51.79 7.34 -43.40
CA LYS A 502 -51.87 8.82 -43.57
C LYS A 502 -53.21 9.59 -43.48
N LYS A 503 -53.03 10.79 -42.90
CA LYS A 503 -53.83 12.04 -42.88
C LYS A 503 -54.95 12.08 -41.84
N ALA A 504 -54.91 12.93 -40.80
CA ALA A 504 -54.72 14.38 -40.68
C ALA A 504 -56.06 15.11 -40.45
N ALA A 505 -56.01 15.97 -39.43
CA ALA A 505 -56.69 17.26 -39.28
C ALA A 505 -57.93 17.37 -38.38
N LYS A 506 -57.72 18.25 -37.38
CA LYS A 506 -58.56 19.37 -36.92
C LYS A 506 -59.70 19.12 -35.91
N LYS A 507 -59.41 19.65 -34.71
CA LYS A 507 -60.08 20.77 -34.00
C LYS A 507 -61.58 20.66 -33.70
N ALA A 508 -61.86 20.68 -32.39
CA ALA A 508 -62.64 21.68 -31.63
C ALA A 508 -63.50 20.93 -30.60
N ALA A 509 -63.15 21.08 -29.32
CA ALA A 509 -63.90 21.86 -28.33
C ALA A 509 -65.15 21.13 -27.85
N ASP A 510 -65.21 20.79 -26.56
CA ASP A 510 -65.98 21.54 -25.57
C ASP A 510 -66.02 20.79 -24.23
N THR A 511 -66.05 21.55 -23.13
CA THR A 511 -66.58 21.18 -21.79
C THR A 511 -65.96 20.02 -21.00
N THR A 512 -65.96 19.92 -19.67
CA THR A 512 -66.00 20.79 -18.49
C THR A 512 -65.65 19.81 -17.35
N ASP A 513 -65.14 20.35 -16.24
CA ASP A 513 -65.37 19.88 -14.87
C ASP A 513 -64.60 18.66 -14.31
N LYS A 514 -63.77 19.01 -13.31
CA LYS A 514 -63.79 18.53 -11.92
C LYS A 514 -62.94 17.35 -11.44
N ASP A 515 -62.19 17.70 -10.40
CA ASP A 515 -61.84 16.96 -9.18
C ASP A 515 -60.93 15.73 -9.30
N SER A 516 -59.63 15.93 -9.10
CA SER A 516 -58.91 15.54 -7.85
C SER A 516 -57.44 15.91 -7.93
#